data_AF-A0A4Q2XEQ7-F1
#
_entry.id   AF-A0A4Q2XEQ7-F1
#
_cell.length_a   1.000
_cell.length_b   1.000
_cell.length_c   1.000
_cell.angle_alpha   90.00
_cell.angle_beta   90.00
_cell.angle_gamma   90.00
#
_symmetry.space_group_name_H-M   'P 1'
#
loop_
_entity.id
_entity.type
_entity.pdbx_description
1 polymer ?
#
loop_
_entity_poly.entity_id
_entity_poly.type
_entity_poly.pdbx_seq_one_letter_code
_entity_poly.pdbx_strand_id
1 'polypeptide(L)'
;METIIKFIFGCFFTAGIACFWAAVGLWIATAFHLVPGARERHSWNPLNGTIFRENLTERGQRLRRLAIRFAVGAVVITGVPLVLVAVAAILLRSLRIGV
;
A
#
# COMPACT_ATOMS: atom_id res chain seq x y z
N MET A 1 -13.97 14.99 22.50
CA MET A 1 -12.80 15.08 21.60
C MET A 1 -12.08 13.75 21.43
N GLU A 2 -11.79 13.01 22.52
CA GLU A 2 -11.07 11.72 22.45
C GLU A 2 -11.75 10.66 21.55
N THR A 3 -13.07 10.52 21.64
CA THR A 3 -13.85 9.59 20.79
C THR A 3 -13.74 9.90 19.31
N ILE A 4 -13.72 11.19 18.96
CA ILE A 4 -13.62 11.66 17.56
C ILE A 4 -12.25 11.33 16.99
N ILE A 5 -11.18 11.53 17.77
CA ILE A 5 -9.80 11.22 17.36
C ILE A 5 -9.63 9.71 17.12
N LYS A 6 -10.15 8.87 18.04
CA LYS A 6 -10.12 7.40 17.88
C LYS A 6 -10.89 6.95 16.64
N PHE A 7 -12.05 7.54 16.39
CA PHE A 7 -12.86 7.24 15.21
C PHE A 7 -12.13 7.60 13.91
N ILE A 8 -11.57 8.81 13.82
CA ILE A 8 -10.81 9.27 12.64
C ILE A 8 -9.62 8.33 12.39
N PHE A 9 -8.87 7.98 13.44
CA PHE A 9 -7.75 7.06 13.34
C PHE A 9 -8.20 5.67 12.83
N GLY A 10 -9.31 5.14 13.37
CA GLY A 10 -9.90 3.89 12.90
C GLY A 10 -10.30 3.92 11.42
N CYS A 11 -10.85 5.04 10.94
CA CYS A 11 -11.18 5.24 9.52
C CYS A 11 -9.93 5.21 8.63
N PHE A 12 -8.87 5.95 9.00
CA PHE A 12 -7.60 5.91 8.26
C PHE A 12 -7.00 4.51 8.22
N PHE A 13 -6.99 3.81 9.36
CA PHE A 13 -6.43 2.46 9.42
C PHE A 13 -7.21 1.48 8.54
N THR A 14 -8.55 1.53 8.60
CA THR A 14 -9.43 0.68 7.77
C THR A 14 -9.28 0.98 6.29
N ALA A 15 -9.21 2.26 5.90
CA ALA A 15 -8.95 2.67 4.52
C ALA A 15 -7.57 2.19 4.04
N GLY A 16 -6.55 2.26 4.91
CA GLY A 16 -5.22 1.74 4.62
C GLY A 16 -5.21 0.24 4.36
N ILE A 17 -5.90 -0.55 5.20
CA ILE A 17 -6.09 -1.99 5.00
C ILE A 17 -6.80 -2.27 3.67
N ALA A 18 -7.87 -1.53 3.36
CA ALA A 18 -8.59 -1.70 2.09
C ALA A 18 -7.68 -1.42 0.88
N CYS A 19 -6.89 -0.35 0.93
CA CYS A 19 -5.90 -0.05 -0.11
C CYS A 19 -4.84 -1.14 -0.22
N PHE A 20 -4.36 -1.68 0.91
CA PHE A 20 -3.39 -2.77 0.91
C PHE A 20 -3.95 -4.03 0.23
N TRP A 21 -5.16 -4.46 0.58
CA TRP A 21 -5.79 -5.62 -0.05
C TRP A 21 -6.08 -5.40 -1.54
N ALA A 22 -6.49 -4.19 -1.93
CA ALA A 22 -6.64 -3.83 -3.33
C ALA A 22 -5.29 -3.93 -4.08
N ALA A 23 -4.20 -3.47 -3.48
CA ALA A 23 -2.86 -3.58 -4.06
C ALA A 23 -2.45 -5.04 -4.27
N VAL A 24 -2.64 -5.89 -3.26
CA VAL A 24 -2.34 -7.32 -3.33
C VAL A 24 -3.16 -8.01 -4.42
N GLY A 25 -4.47 -7.77 -4.45
CA GLY A 25 -5.36 -8.36 -5.46
C GLY A 25 -4.97 -7.96 -6.88
N LEU A 26 -4.65 -6.68 -7.10
CA LEU A 26 -4.19 -6.17 -8.40
C LEU A 26 -2.80 -6.73 -8.78
N TRP A 27 -1.92 -6.95 -7.80
CA TRP A 27 -0.61 -7.55 -8.04
C TRP A 27 -0.73 -9.03 -8.45
N ILE A 28 -1.61 -9.77 -7.79
CA ILE A 28 -1.93 -11.16 -8.16
C ILE A 28 -2.58 -11.19 -9.56
N ALA A 29 -3.52 -10.30 -9.84
CA ALA A 29 -4.15 -10.18 -11.16
C ALA A 29 -3.14 -9.92 -12.28
N THR A 30 -2.05 -9.19 -11.97
CA THR A 30 -0.96 -8.92 -12.91
C THR A 30 -0.27 -10.21 -13.38
N ALA A 31 -0.18 -11.24 -12.53
CA ALA A 31 0.49 -12.50 -12.85
C ALA A 31 -0.24 -13.33 -13.93
N PHE A 32 -1.54 -13.09 -14.14
CA PHE A 32 -2.30 -13.70 -15.23
C PHE A 32 -2.06 -13.02 -16.59
N HIS A 33 -1.34 -11.89 -16.60
CA HIS A 33 -1.12 -11.05 -17.77
C HIS A 33 0.35 -11.00 -18.20
N LEU A 34 1.09 -12.09 -17.96
CA LEU A 34 2.45 -12.30 -18.46
C LEU A 34 2.45 -12.56 -19.97
N VAL A 35 3.50 -12.10 -20.66
CA VAL A 35 3.76 -12.50 -22.05
C VAL A 35 4.16 -13.98 -22.11
N PRO A 36 3.89 -14.71 -23.22
CA PRO A 36 4.09 -16.16 -23.29
C PRO A 36 5.48 -16.64 -22.84
N GLY A 37 6.55 -16.02 -23.33
CA GLY A 37 7.91 -16.41 -22.94
C GLY A 37 8.26 -16.13 -21.47
N ALA A 38 7.64 -15.15 -20.84
CA ALA A 38 7.79 -14.92 -19.40
C ALA A 38 6.96 -15.93 -18.58
N ARG A 39 5.79 -16.32 -19.10
CA ARG A 39 4.89 -17.29 -18.46
C ARG A 39 5.53 -18.67 -18.35
N GLU A 40 6.24 -19.11 -19.39
CA GLU A 40 6.97 -20.38 -19.36
C GLU A 40 8.13 -20.35 -18.38
N ARG A 41 8.97 -19.29 -18.45
CA ARG A 41 10.12 -19.10 -17.54
C ARG A 41 9.73 -19.00 -16.07
N HIS A 42 8.55 -18.45 -15.77
CA HIS A 42 8.05 -18.26 -14.41
C HIS A 42 6.83 -19.16 -14.09
N SER A 43 6.68 -20.29 -14.76
CA SER A 43 5.54 -21.21 -14.61
C SER A 43 5.37 -21.72 -13.17
N TRP A 44 6.46 -22.04 -12.49
CA TRP A 44 6.47 -22.43 -11.07
C TRP A 44 5.99 -21.31 -10.12
N ASN A 45 6.34 -20.06 -10.41
CA ASN A 45 5.92 -18.90 -9.61
C ASN A 45 5.68 -17.68 -10.50
N PRO A 46 4.43 -17.51 -10.99
CA PRO A 46 4.07 -16.42 -11.90
C PRO A 46 4.28 -15.02 -11.31
N LEU A 47 4.28 -14.88 -9.98
CA LEU A 47 4.50 -13.59 -9.30
C LEU A 47 5.92 -13.07 -9.52
N ASN A 48 6.91 -13.94 -9.69
CA ASN A 48 8.28 -13.50 -10.02
C ASN A 48 8.33 -12.82 -11.39
N GLY A 49 7.46 -13.24 -12.31
CA GLY A 49 7.34 -12.64 -13.63
C GLY A 49 6.78 -11.22 -13.61
N THR A 50 6.08 -10.80 -12.54
CA THR A 50 5.47 -9.46 -12.46
C THR A 50 6.43 -8.36 -11.99
N ILE A 51 7.64 -8.74 -11.55
CA ILE A 51 8.68 -7.81 -11.09
C ILE A 51 9.12 -6.91 -12.24
N PHE A 52 9.43 -7.50 -13.40
CA PHE A 52 9.90 -6.78 -14.59
C PHE A 52 8.76 -6.40 -15.52
N ARG A 53 8.79 -5.16 -16.03
CA ARG A 53 7.72 -4.62 -16.88
C ARG A 53 7.64 -5.31 -18.25
N GLU A 54 8.79 -5.72 -18.78
CA GLU A 54 8.93 -6.41 -20.08
C GLU A 54 8.27 -7.79 -20.12
N ASN A 55 8.11 -8.42 -18.96
CA ASN A 55 7.43 -9.71 -18.83
C ASN A 55 5.90 -9.58 -18.88
N LEU A 56 5.36 -8.36 -18.92
CA LEU A 56 3.93 -8.10 -18.82
C LEU A 56 3.37 -7.56 -20.13
N THR A 57 2.19 -8.07 -20.49
CA THR A 57 1.32 -7.44 -21.50
C THR A 57 0.93 -6.03 -21.07
N GLU A 58 0.46 -5.19 -22.01
CA GLU A 58 0.02 -3.82 -21.67
C GLU A 58 -1.03 -3.79 -20.55
N ARG A 59 -1.95 -4.76 -20.53
CA ARG A 59 -2.96 -4.89 -19.48
C ARG A 59 -2.32 -5.23 -18.14
N GLY A 60 -1.36 -6.16 -18.11
CA GLY A 60 -0.57 -6.47 -16.92
C GLY A 60 0.19 -5.25 -16.40
N GLN A 61 0.80 -4.45 -17.28
CA GLN A 61 1.49 -3.22 -16.89
C GLN A 61 0.53 -2.18 -16.28
N ARG A 62 -0.70 -2.05 -16.78
CA ARG A 62 -1.72 -1.18 -16.19
C ARG A 62 -2.11 -1.65 -14.78
N LEU A 63 -2.37 -2.94 -14.60
CA LEU A 63 -2.70 -3.52 -13.30
C LEU A 63 -1.56 -3.35 -12.29
N ARG A 64 -0.31 -3.62 -12.69
CA ARG A 64 0.88 -3.39 -11.87
C ARG A 64 0.98 -1.94 -11.39
N ARG A 65 0.74 -0.97 -12.29
CA ARG A 65 0.74 0.46 -11.92
C ARG A 65 -0.35 0.80 -10.91
N LEU A 66 -1.55 0.24 -11.08
CA LEU A 66 -2.64 0.43 -10.12
C LEU A 66 -2.29 -0.20 -8.77
N ALA A 67 -1.76 -1.43 -8.76
CA ALA A 67 -1.31 -2.10 -7.55
C ALA A 67 -0.28 -1.27 -6.77
N ILE A 68 0.72 -0.69 -7.45
CA ILE A 68 1.72 0.20 -6.82
C ILE A 68 1.04 1.45 -6.25
N ARG A 69 0.11 2.08 -6.98
CA ARG A 69 -0.62 3.25 -6.48
C ARG A 69 -1.40 2.95 -5.22
N PHE A 70 -2.08 1.80 -5.17
CA PHE A 70 -2.80 1.36 -3.98
C PHE A 70 -1.85 1.01 -2.82
N ALA A 71 -0.69 0.41 -3.09
CA ALA A 71 0.32 0.13 -2.06
C ALA A 71 0.88 1.42 -1.45
N VAL A 72 1.24 2.39 -2.30
CA VAL A 72 1.68 3.73 -1.85
C VAL A 72 0.55 4.41 -1.08
N GLY A 73 -0.68 4.35 -1.58
CA GLY A 73 -1.86 4.89 -0.91
C GLY A 73 -2.04 4.31 0.49
N ALA A 74 -1.91 2.99 0.64
CA ALA A 74 -1.98 2.33 1.94
C ALA A 74 -0.94 2.89 2.91
N VAL A 75 0.33 2.98 2.49
CA VAL A 75 1.43 3.51 3.33
C VAL A 75 1.18 4.97 3.73
N VAL A 76 0.72 5.82 2.82
CA VAL A 76 0.45 7.24 3.11
C VAL A 76 -0.72 7.38 4.07
N ILE A 77 -1.82 6.67 3.82
CA ILE A 77 -3.06 6.73 4.61
C ILE A 77 -2.83 6.22 6.04
N THR A 78 -1.99 5.19 6.24
CA THR A 78 -1.68 4.69 7.59
C THR A 78 -0.53 5.46 8.24
N GLY A 79 0.53 5.77 7.48
CA GLY A 79 1.79 6.29 7.99
C GLY A 79 1.74 7.78 8.35
N VAL A 80 1.12 8.63 7.53
CA VAL A 80 1.09 10.08 7.79
C VAL A 80 0.33 10.41 9.08
N PRO A 81 -0.86 9.84 9.35
CA PRO A 81 -1.55 10.10 10.62
C PRO A 81 -0.75 9.63 11.83
N LEU A 82 -0.08 8.46 11.74
CA LEU A 82 0.78 7.96 12.81
C LEU A 82 1.94 8.89 13.13
N VAL A 83 2.64 9.40 12.11
CA VAL A 83 3.75 10.36 12.28
C VAL A 83 3.25 11.65 12.90
N LEU A 84 2.12 12.20 12.44
CA LEU A 84 1.55 13.42 12.99
C LEU A 84 1.15 13.27 14.46
N VAL A 85 0.53 12.14 14.83
CA VAL A 85 0.18 11.84 16.23
C VAL A 85 1.43 11.70 17.09
N ALA A 86 2.47 11.02 16.60
CA ALA A 86 3.73 10.87 17.32
C ALA A 86 4.42 12.23 17.54
N VAL A 87 4.51 13.08 16.51
CA VAL A 87 5.10 14.42 16.60
C VAL A 87 4.31 15.30 17.58
N ALA A 88 2.97 15.28 17.51
CA ALA A 88 2.13 16.03 18.43
C ALA A 88 2.33 15.58 19.89
N ALA A 89 2.43 14.28 20.14
CA ALA A 89 2.68 13.74 21.47
C ALA A 89 4.06 14.14 22.02
N ILE A 90 5.10 14.13 21.17
CA ILE A 90 6.45 14.57 21.55
C ILE A 90 6.44 16.07 21.90
N LEU A 91 5.84 16.92 21.06
CA LEU A 91 5.77 18.36 21.30
C LEU A 91 5.03 18.68 22.61
N LEU A 92 3.88 18.03 22.87
CA LEU A 92 3.13 18.19 24.10
C LEU A 92 3.92 17.75 25.34
N ARG A 93 4.70 16.66 25.23
CA ARG A 93 5.56 16.20 26.31
C ARG A 93 6.69 17.19 26.59
N SER A 94 7.35 17.70 25.55
CA SER A 94 8.42 18.70 25.70
C SER A 94 7.92 20.00 26.32
N LEU A 95 6.71 20.45 25.96
CA LEU A 95 6.09 21.64 26.55
C LEU A 95 5.72 21.45 28.03
N ARG A 96 5.36 20.24 28.45
CA ARG A 96 5.03 19.94 29.86
C ARG A 96 6.24 19.80 30.77
N ILE A 97 7.44 19.54 30.24
CA ILE A 97 8.67 19.40 31.03
C ILE A 97 9.34 20.78 31.26
N GLY A 98 8.98 21.78 30.47
CA GLY A 98 9.51 23.15 30.57
C GLY A 98 8.72 24.12 31.46
N VAL A 99 7.74 23.62 32.23
CA VAL A 99 6.96 24.36 33.25
C VAL A 99 7.16 23.71 34.60
#